data_AF-A0A7M3Y3U4-F1
#
_entry.id   AF-A0A7M3Y3U4-F1
#
_cell.length_a   1.000
_cell.length_b   1.000
_cell.length_c   1.000
_cell.angle_alpha   90.00
_cell.angle_beta   90.00
_cell.angle_gamma   90.00
#
_symmetry.space_group_name_H-M   'P 1'
#
loop_
_entity.id
_entity.type
_entity.pdbx_description
1 polymer ?
#
loop_
_entity_poly.entity_id
_entity_poly.type
_entity_poly.pdbx_seq_one_letter_code
_entity_poly.pdbx_strand_id
1 'polypeptide(L)'
;CFVSRGDASGTHMKEQTLWQAWADAGRGDVIEDRSGIHPDGDWYLSIGQGMGAAITMADEKRCVTLSDLGTALFRSDTVALDLQRYNDTVLLNPYSIIPLDGPHGAAAEALRTFLLDDAAGVIEAHTVSGEPMFTPGQP
;
A
#
# COMPACT_ATOMS: atom_id res chain seq x y z
N CYS A 1 16.70 1.13 -10.44
CA CYS A 1 16.68 0.40 -9.16
C CYS A 1 15.26 0.47 -8.60
N PHE A 2 14.94 -0.31 -7.57
CA PHE A 2 13.67 -0.33 -6.87
C PHE A 2 13.91 -0.02 -5.40
N VAL A 3 13.15 0.92 -4.82
CA VAL A 3 13.20 1.25 -3.40
C VAL A 3 11.98 0.63 -2.72
N SER A 4 12.21 -0.39 -1.91
CA SER A 4 11.20 -0.98 -1.05
C SER A 4 11.15 -0.22 0.26
N ARG A 5 9.94 0.08 0.74
CA ARG A 5 9.77 0.67 2.08
C ARG A 5 10.24 -0.30 3.17
N GLY A 6 10.13 -1.62 2.96
CA GLY A 6 10.77 -2.64 3.79
C GLY A 6 10.34 -2.69 5.27
N ASP A 7 9.18 -2.14 5.62
CA ASP A 7 8.80 -1.83 7.01
C ASP A 7 7.65 -2.71 7.55
N ALA A 8 7.34 -3.82 6.87
CA ALA A 8 6.24 -4.75 7.21
C ALA A 8 4.83 -4.12 7.28
N SER A 9 4.64 -2.93 6.70
CA SER A 9 3.32 -2.31 6.53
C SER A 9 2.45 -3.01 5.47
N GLY A 10 1.17 -2.62 5.37
CA GLY A 10 0.28 -3.11 4.31
C GLY A 10 0.82 -2.89 2.89
N THR A 11 1.40 -1.73 2.59
CA THR A 11 2.01 -1.48 1.27
C THR A 11 3.23 -2.37 1.04
N HIS A 12 4.04 -2.62 2.08
CA HIS A 12 5.14 -3.58 1.97
C HIS A 12 4.60 -4.98 1.69
N MET A 13 3.62 -5.47 2.46
CA MET A 13 3.00 -6.79 2.23
C MET A 13 2.40 -6.93 0.82
N LYS A 14 1.85 -5.84 0.27
CA LYS A 14 1.38 -5.80 -1.12
C LYS A 14 2.53 -5.98 -2.11
N GLU A 15 3.65 -5.29 -1.90
CA GLU A 15 4.88 -5.47 -2.68
C GLU A 15 5.35 -6.93 -2.67
N GLN A 16 5.39 -7.55 -1.49
CA GLN A 16 5.78 -8.96 -1.33
C GLN A 16 4.89 -9.90 -2.17
N THR A 17 3.58 -9.64 -2.15
CA THR A 17 2.60 -10.41 -2.93
C THR A 17 2.84 -10.25 -4.43
N LEU A 18 3.19 -9.03 -4.89
CA LEU A 18 3.49 -8.76 -6.29
C LEU A 18 4.77 -9.47 -6.75
N TRP A 19 5.82 -9.49 -5.93
CA TRP A 19 7.05 -10.21 -6.27
C TRP A 19 6.82 -11.71 -6.37
N GLN A 20 6.08 -12.28 -5.42
CA GLN A 20 5.71 -13.69 -5.49
C GLN A 20 4.87 -14.00 -6.74
N ALA A 21 3.84 -13.20 -7.03
CA ALA A 21 2.99 -13.38 -8.22
C ALA A 21 3.79 -13.24 -9.53
N TRP A 22 4.77 -12.34 -9.56
CA TRP A 22 5.69 -12.19 -10.69
C TRP A 22 6.55 -13.44 -10.91
N ALA A 23 7.06 -14.03 -9.83
CA ALA A 23 7.82 -15.29 -9.87
C ALA A 23 6.95 -16.48 -10.28
N ASP A 24 5.75 -16.61 -9.70
CA ASP A 24 4.78 -17.66 -10.03
C ASP A 24 4.36 -17.62 -11.51
N ALA A 25 4.34 -16.43 -12.11
CA ALA A 25 4.11 -16.22 -13.54
C ALA A 25 5.32 -16.57 -14.42
N GLY A 26 6.40 -17.12 -13.85
CA GLY A 26 7.62 -17.53 -14.56
C GLY A 26 8.45 -16.37 -15.11
N ARG A 27 8.31 -15.17 -14.54
CA ARG A 27 9.01 -13.96 -15.04
C ARG A 27 10.42 -13.82 -14.48
N GLY A 28 10.76 -14.58 -13.44
CA GLY A 28 12.10 -14.75 -12.89
C GLY A 28 12.05 -15.28 -11.47
N ASP A 29 13.22 -15.38 -10.84
CA ASP A 29 13.37 -15.94 -9.51
C ASP A 29 13.33 -14.84 -8.43
N VAL A 30 12.84 -15.22 -7.24
CA VAL A 30 12.86 -14.39 -6.04
C VAL A 30 13.63 -15.10 -4.94
N ILE A 31 14.28 -14.32 -4.09
CA ILE A 31 14.87 -14.77 -2.83
C ILE A 31 14.03 -14.25 -1.68
N GLU A 32 14.12 -14.91 -0.53
CA GLU A 32 13.52 -14.44 0.72
C GLU A 32 14.62 -14.25 1.75
N ASP A 33 14.77 -13.01 2.23
CA ASP A 33 15.68 -12.69 3.32
C ASP A 33 15.03 -11.74 4.34
N ARG A 34 15.82 -11.10 5.21
CA ARG A 34 15.33 -10.14 6.21
C ARG A 34 14.57 -8.94 5.63
N SER A 35 14.71 -8.68 4.33
CA SER A 35 14.10 -7.62 3.55
C SER A 35 12.79 -8.07 2.90
N GLY A 36 12.43 -9.35 3.05
CA GLY A 36 11.28 -9.98 2.43
C GLY A 36 11.62 -10.81 1.19
N ILE A 37 10.57 -11.19 0.46
CA ILE A 37 10.54 -11.75 -0.89
C ILE A 37 10.83 -10.64 -1.90
N HIS A 38 11.88 -10.78 -2.69
CA HIS A 38 12.21 -9.88 -3.78
C HIS A 38 13.15 -10.54 -4.80
N PRO A 39 13.29 -9.98 -6.01
CA PRO A 39 14.34 -10.41 -6.93
C PRO A 39 15.74 -10.19 -6.35
N ASP A 40 16.67 -11.10 -6.61
CA ASP A 40 18.05 -10.93 -6.16
C ASP A 40 18.75 -9.78 -6.91
N GLY A 41 19.61 -9.05 -6.20
CA GLY A 41 20.50 -8.03 -6.76
C GLY A 41 20.49 -6.66 -6.06
N ASP A 42 21.63 -5.98 -6.16
CA ASP A 42 21.92 -4.67 -5.54
C ASP A 42 20.98 -3.53 -5.96
N TRP A 43 20.14 -3.76 -6.98
CA TRP A 43 19.16 -2.79 -7.44
C TRP A 43 17.89 -2.78 -6.59
N TYR A 44 17.66 -3.77 -5.73
CA TYR A 44 16.58 -3.77 -4.76
C TYR A 44 17.07 -3.17 -3.44
N LEU A 45 16.48 -2.05 -3.05
CA LEU A 45 16.89 -1.26 -1.88
C LEU A 45 15.77 -1.28 -0.84
N SER A 46 15.86 -2.17 0.14
CA SER A 46 14.93 -2.20 1.28
C SER A 46 15.41 -1.28 2.39
N ILE A 47 14.62 -0.24 2.69
CA ILE A 47 15.08 0.86 3.56
C ILE A 47 14.55 0.76 5.00
N GLY A 48 13.53 -0.06 5.25
CA GLY A 48 12.94 -0.24 6.58
C GLY A 48 12.30 1.04 7.16
N GLN A 49 11.75 1.91 6.32
CA GLN A 49 11.19 3.21 6.71
C GLN A 49 9.81 3.43 6.08
N GLY A 50 9.09 4.45 6.59
CA GLY A 50 7.78 4.81 6.09
C GLY A 50 7.76 5.31 4.63
N MET A 51 6.56 5.30 4.04
CA MET A 51 6.36 5.53 2.60
C MET A 51 6.92 6.88 2.09
N GLY A 52 6.82 7.96 2.87
CA GLY A 52 7.39 9.26 2.49
C GLY A 52 8.90 9.22 2.28
N ALA A 53 9.62 8.47 3.11
CA ALA A 53 11.07 8.29 2.98
C ALA A 53 11.42 7.44 1.75
N ALA A 54 10.66 6.37 1.50
CA ALA A 54 10.83 5.54 0.31
C ALA A 54 10.60 6.32 -0.99
N ILE A 55 9.56 7.15 -1.06
CA ILE A 55 9.31 8.05 -2.21
C ILE A 55 10.46 9.04 -2.38
N THR A 56 10.91 9.67 -1.29
CA THR A 56 12.01 10.65 -1.34
C THR A 56 13.30 10.01 -1.85
N MET A 57 13.65 8.83 -1.34
CA MET A 57 14.85 8.11 -1.75
C MET A 57 14.75 7.58 -3.18
N ALA A 58 13.55 7.14 -3.62
CA ALA A 58 13.31 6.75 -5.01
C ALA A 58 13.54 7.92 -5.96
N ASP A 59 13.06 9.12 -5.61
CA ASP A 59 13.27 10.35 -6.38
C ASP A 59 14.76 10.71 -6.47
N GLU A 60 15.44 10.81 -5.32
CA GLU A 60 16.87 11.15 -5.24
C GLU A 60 17.75 10.17 -6.04
N LYS A 61 17.39 8.88 -6.04
CA LYS A 61 18.12 7.83 -6.76
C LYS A 61 17.67 7.65 -8.21
N ARG A 62 16.62 8.35 -8.66
CA ARG A 62 15.97 8.15 -9.98
C ARG A 62 15.55 6.70 -10.17
N CYS A 63 14.85 6.16 -9.18
CA CYS A 63 14.37 4.80 -9.09
C CYS A 63 12.85 4.74 -8.92
N VAL A 64 12.32 3.52 -8.91
CA VAL A 64 10.87 3.29 -8.73
C VAL A 64 10.58 2.77 -7.32
N THR A 65 9.36 2.98 -6.85
CA THR A 65 8.86 2.42 -5.57
C THR A 65 7.37 2.12 -5.70
N LEU A 66 6.87 1.17 -4.91
CA LEU A 66 5.43 0.94 -4.76
C LEU A 66 4.90 1.80 -3.61
N SER A 67 3.85 2.57 -3.87
CA SER A 67 3.22 3.44 -2.88
C SER A 67 1.71 3.19 -2.78
N ASP A 68 1.13 3.44 -1.62
CA ASP A 68 -0.30 3.76 -1.56
C ASP A 68 -0.59 5.09 -2.27
N LEU A 69 -1.79 5.21 -2.84
CA LEU A 69 -2.18 6.35 -3.68
C LEU A 69 -2.18 7.67 -2.89
N GLY A 70 -2.70 7.67 -1.66
CA GLY A 70 -2.81 8.87 -0.84
C GLY A 70 -1.43 9.50 -0.59
N THR A 71 -0.43 8.69 -0.20
CA THR A 71 0.93 9.20 0.00
C THR A 71 1.57 9.64 -1.31
N ALA A 72 1.35 8.92 -2.41
CA ALA A 72 1.88 9.30 -3.72
C ALA A 72 1.34 10.67 -4.18
N LEU A 73 0.03 10.89 -4.06
CA LEU A 73 -0.62 12.16 -4.39
C LEU A 73 -0.18 13.30 -3.46
N PHE A 74 -0.01 13.03 -2.16
CA PHE A 74 0.50 14.04 -1.23
C PHE A 74 1.94 14.46 -1.55
N ARG A 75 2.74 13.57 -2.13
CA ARG A 75 4.14 13.81 -2.49
C ARG A 75 4.34 14.33 -3.91
N SER A 76 3.33 14.29 -4.79
CA SER A 76 3.50 14.56 -6.23
C SER A 76 4.18 15.89 -6.53
N ASP A 77 3.88 16.94 -5.76
CA ASP A 77 4.39 18.29 -6.02
C ASP A 77 5.80 18.53 -5.44
N THR A 78 6.37 17.51 -4.83
CA THR A 78 7.61 17.60 -4.05
C THR A 78 8.69 16.62 -4.50
N VAL A 79 8.40 15.84 -5.54
CA VAL A 79 9.32 14.90 -6.21
C VAL A 79 9.16 15.03 -7.72
N ALA A 80 10.13 14.55 -8.49
CA ALA A 80 10.07 14.48 -9.95
C ALA A 80 9.61 13.11 -10.47
N LEU A 81 9.16 12.22 -9.58
CA LEU A 81 8.64 10.90 -9.95
C LEU A 81 7.28 11.00 -10.65
N ASP A 82 7.14 10.26 -11.75
CA ASP A 82 5.86 10.11 -12.45
C ASP A 82 4.99 9.06 -11.76
N LEU A 83 3.76 9.43 -11.39
CA LEU A 83 2.77 8.49 -10.83
C LEU A 83 2.23 7.56 -11.92
N GLN A 84 2.47 6.26 -11.76
CA GLN A 84 1.88 5.21 -12.59
C GLN A 84 0.80 4.45 -11.82
N ARG A 85 -0.35 4.22 -12.47
CA ARG A 85 -1.51 3.53 -11.87
C ARG A 85 -1.94 2.38 -12.76
N TYR A 86 -2.28 1.27 -12.13
CA TYR A 86 -2.83 0.10 -12.83
C TYR A 86 -4.15 -0.28 -12.16
N ASN A 87 -5.15 -0.59 -12.99
CA ASN A 87 -6.46 -1.05 -12.52
C ASN A 87 -6.49 -2.58 -12.49
N ASP A 88 -5.60 -3.16 -11.69
CA ASP A 88 -5.39 -4.60 -11.61
C ASP A 88 -5.80 -5.10 -10.23
N THR A 89 -6.51 -6.23 -10.16
CA THR A 89 -7.10 -6.72 -8.89
C THR A 89 -6.03 -7.05 -7.86
N VAL A 90 -4.83 -7.41 -8.31
CA VAL A 90 -3.68 -7.67 -7.43
C VAL A 90 -3.29 -6.42 -6.61
N LEU A 91 -3.56 -5.21 -7.13
CA LEU A 91 -3.28 -3.94 -6.44
C LEU A 91 -4.38 -3.49 -5.48
N LEU A 92 -5.50 -4.21 -5.39
CA LEU A 92 -6.53 -3.91 -4.40
C LEU A 92 -5.95 -4.04 -2.99
N ASN A 93 -6.11 -2.99 -2.18
CA ASN A 93 -5.69 -2.94 -0.79
C ASN A 93 -6.93 -2.84 0.11
N PRO A 94 -7.63 -3.98 0.37
CA PRO A 94 -8.85 -3.97 1.17
C PRO A 94 -8.55 -3.69 2.65
N TYR A 95 -9.45 -2.93 3.29
CA TYR A 95 -9.41 -2.67 4.72
C TYR A 95 -10.57 -3.41 5.39
N SER A 96 -10.29 -4.02 6.55
CA SER A 96 -11.26 -4.76 7.35
C SER A 96 -11.29 -4.21 8.77
N ILE A 97 -12.49 -4.14 9.36
CA ILE A 97 -12.67 -3.92 10.80
C ILE A 97 -12.95 -5.26 11.49
N ILE A 98 -12.15 -5.57 12.50
CA ILE A 98 -12.26 -6.81 13.29
C ILE A 98 -12.46 -6.40 14.75
N PRO A 99 -13.70 -6.43 15.26
CA PRO A 99 -13.97 -6.23 16.68
C PRO A 99 -13.28 -7.30 17.52
N LEU A 100 -12.71 -6.88 18.65
CA LEU A 100 -12.09 -7.77 19.62
C LEU A 100 -12.91 -7.78 20.91
N ASP A 101 -12.82 -8.88 21.66
CA ASP A 101 -13.43 -8.97 22.98
C ASP A 101 -12.80 -7.96 23.94
N GLY A 102 -13.62 -7.25 24.70
CA GLY A 102 -13.14 -6.26 25.66
C GLY A 102 -14.26 -5.43 26.30
N PRO A 103 -13.90 -4.54 27.24
CA PRO A 103 -14.85 -3.72 27.99
C PRO A 103 -15.68 -2.76 27.12
N HIS A 104 -15.27 -2.55 25.87
CA HIS A 104 -15.92 -1.67 24.90
C HIS A 104 -16.55 -2.41 23.71
N GLY A 105 -16.82 -3.72 23.83
CA GLY A 105 -17.34 -4.54 22.73
C GLY A 105 -18.59 -3.97 22.04
N ALA A 106 -19.55 -3.44 22.80
CA ALA A 106 -20.75 -2.81 22.24
C ALA A 106 -20.43 -1.58 21.37
N ALA A 107 -19.45 -0.76 21.77
CA ALA A 107 -19.04 0.40 20.99
C ALA A 107 -18.24 -0.02 19.74
N ALA A 108 -17.42 -1.07 19.84
CA ALA A 108 -16.70 -1.63 18.68
C ALA A 108 -17.66 -2.20 17.63
N GLU A 109 -18.70 -2.93 18.05
CA GLU A 109 -19.76 -3.41 17.14
C GLU A 109 -20.59 -2.27 16.56
N ALA A 110 -20.90 -1.24 17.34
CA ALA A 110 -21.57 -0.04 16.83
C ALA A 110 -20.74 0.66 15.75
N LEU A 111 -19.42 0.79 15.95
CA LEU A 111 -18.51 1.35 14.95
C LEU A 111 -18.44 0.48 13.70
N ARG A 112 -18.34 -0.85 13.85
CA ARG A 112 -18.37 -1.79 12.71
C ARG A 112 -19.67 -1.66 11.91
N THR A 113 -20.81 -1.60 12.59
CA THR A 113 -22.12 -1.44 11.94
C THR A 113 -22.19 -0.13 11.18
N PHE A 114 -21.82 0.98 11.82
CA PHE A 114 -21.76 2.30 11.18
C PHE A 114 -20.87 2.29 9.92
N LEU A 115 -19.67 1.72 10.00
CA LEU A 115 -18.72 1.67 8.87
C LEU A 115 -19.25 0.86 7.69
N LEU A 116 -20.07 -0.17 7.94
CA LEU A 116 -20.61 -1.05 6.90
C LEU A 116 -21.92 -0.52 6.30
N ASP A 117 -22.79 0.06 7.12
CA ASP A 117 -24.16 0.36 6.71
C ASP A 117 -24.37 1.86 6.38
N ASP A 118 -23.74 2.76 7.14
CA ASP A 118 -24.05 4.19 7.10
C ASP A 118 -22.90 5.06 6.56
N ALA A 119 -21.65 4.58 6.66
CA ALA A 119 -20.47 5.39 6.37
C ALA A 119 -20.10 5.48 4.88
N ALA A 120 -20.82 4.79 3.98
CA ALA A 120 -20.48 4.73 2.55
C ALA A 120 -20.28 6.14 1.95
N GLY A 121 -21.21 7.07 2.20
CA GLY A 121 -21.10 8.44 1.71
C GLY A 121 -19.94 9.23 2.32
N VAL A 122 -19.55 8.93 3.57
CA VAL A 122 -18.39 9.56 4.23
C VAL A 122 -17.08 9.04 3.62
N ILE A 123 -17.02 7.74 3.33
CA ILE A 123 -15.86 7.07 2.72
C ILE A 123 -15.66 7.58 1.29
N GLU A 124 -16.72 7.60 0.48
CA GLU A 124 -16.67 8.07 -0.92
C GLU A 124 -16.32 9.55 -1.03
N ALA A 125 -16.78 10.37 -0.07
CA ALA A 125 -16.47 11.79 -0.04
C ALA A 125 -15.03 12.10 0.41
N HIS A 126 -14.28 11.13 0.91
CA HIS A 126 -12.90 11.35 1.34
C HIS A 126 -11.96 11.44 0.14
N THR A 127 -11.35 12.62 -0.05
CA THR A 127 -10.45 12.90 -1.16
C THR A 127 -9.07 13.37 -0.71
N VAL A 128 -8.05 13.03 -1.49
CA VAL A 128 -6.70 13.61 -1.41
C VAL A 128 -6.38 14.24 -2.76
N SER A 129 -5.95 15.50 -2.76
CA SER A 129 -5.67 16.26 -4.00
C SER A 129 -6.85 16.26 -4.99
N GLY A 130 -8.09 16.23 -4.48
CA GLY A 130 -9.32 16.19 -5.28
C GLY A 130 -9.68 14.81 -5.84
N GLU A 131 -8.89 13.77 -5.57
CA GLU A 131 -9.18 12.41 -6.01
C GLU A 131 -9.85 11.58 -4.90
N PRO A 132 -10.87 10.75 -5.23
CA PRO A 132 -11.49 9.82 -4.29
C PRO A 132 -10.50 8.71 -3.90
N MET A 133 -10.35 8.48 -2.59
CA MET A 133 -9.32 7.56 -2.07
C MET A 133 -9.82 6.16 -1.79
N PHE A 134 -11.11 6.00 -1.51
CA PHE A 134 -11.66 4.74 -1.03
C PHE A 134 -13.00 4.45 -1.70
N THR A 135 -13.26 3.16 -1.92
CA THR A 135 -14.54 2.64 -2.35
C THR A 135 -15.13 1.82 -1.20
N PRO A 136 -16.34 2.14 -0.71
CA PRO A 136 -16.97 1.35 0.35
C PRO A 136 -17.47 0.00 -0.17
N GLY A 137 -17.63 -0.96 0.73
CA GLY A 137 -18.17 -2.29 0.42
C GLY A 137 -17.11 -3.37 0.26
N GLN A 138 -17.51 -4.48 -0.39
CA GLN A 138 -16.61 -5.59 -0.69
C GLN A 138 -15.80 -5.27 -1.96
N PRO A 139 -14.50 -5.66 -2.01
CA PRO A 139 -13.67 -5.51 -3.20
C PRO A 139 -14.15 -6.33 -4.40
#